data_AF-A0A821UQA0-F1
#
_entry.id   AF-A0A821UQA0-F1
#
_cell.length_a   1.000
_cell.length_b   1.000
_cell.length_c   1.000
_cell.angle_alpha   90.00
_cell.angle_beta   90.00
_cell.angle_gamma   90.00
#
_symmetry.space_group_name_H-M   'P 1'
#
loop_
_entity.id
_entity.type
_entity.pdbx_description
1 polymer ?
#
loop_
_entity_poly.entity_id
_entity_poly.type
_entity_poly.pdbx_seq_one_letter_code
_entity_poly.pdbx_strand_id
1 'polypeptide(L)'
;MIVTTDMTAKEIINDFKETYAKVRKLLDDDAPHDPVNEPYLSNYKAKDILNKMREALMITKGSERNLDSVKIDAMLGVVLLNIGIIDMETDDAPASEKVLTEAEALLLPHSSKPEVVSTLINIENHLGLLWSNRDEPEKGKSFLLKAKDLYESFKCTMQMPISIEHIIHVSDSITGDIMLLEKPYTLTLYYLAQVYGSLNENLKSAIYCHVTLRRQLQYNDYDPIDWSLNSATLSQFFAEKNCFFQSRHHLAAASTILDQYEARLLADETNDEVLMAKKEQFNHRSADVARCWAKYCIILMSASKNRLMSDPDNLDEAITDLSNLQLEDSENICGGDVKNLIFPDLDVSKHENEIGHKFLLTYQDAREVFLNCQTWLNKAKEYYRPDTLASDYIQLVQDNSEAYSFLAFFEEDDGRRAKMQKRRIDIIEDLLKEINPTYYLHYCQQLWHELGVIYSEILDIKLDSVKKSEGKPTPHLLKKINMLCEKSIENYERFIESFKDKNGILPLRMEEEFVRPVVCAFAFIGRNSMKRIALDKHTQLSHVKKSYESYQAVVDICSKDKNSAKMMSTEYSLCQEMVKILPIKIKKLEAEIVAQS
;
A
#
# COMPACT_ATOMS: atom_id res chain seq x y z
N MET A 1 15.12 -27.43 36.78
CA MET A 1 14.15 -27.73 37.83
C MET A 1 14.27 -29.19 38.24
N ILE A 2 14.48 -29.45 39.53
CA ILE A 2 14.51 -30.79 40.12
C ILE A 2 13.47 -30.78 41.23
N VAL A 3 12.42 -31.57 41.08
CA VAL A 3 11.39 -31.69 42.13
C VAL A 3 11.61 -33.01 42.87
N THR A 4 12.04 -32.93 44.13
CA THR A 4 12.08 -34.08 45.03
C THR A 4 10.79 -34.13 45.87
N THR A 5 10.50 -35.27 46.49
CA THR A 5 9.28 -35.47 47.30
C THR A 5 9.20 -34.52 48.50
N ASP A 6 10.35 -34.01 48.96
CA ASP A 6 10.49 -33.32 50.25
C ASP A 6 10.56 -31.78 50.13
N MET A 7 10.48 -31.23 48.91
CA MET A 7 10.55 -29.77 48.71
C MET A 7 9.29 -29.06 49.20
N THR A 8 9.51 -27.98 49.96
CA THR A 8 8.48 -27.03 50.37
C THR A 8 8.01 -26.18 49.19
N ALA A 9 6.80 -25.60 49.28
CA ALA A 9 6.27 -24.68 48.27
C ALA A 9 7.23 -23.52 47.94
N LYS A 10 7.95 -23.01 48.95
CA LYS A 10 8.95 -21.94 48.79
C LYS A 10 10.18 -22.39 48.00
N GLU A 11 10.65 -23.62 48.23
CA GLU A 11 11.77 -24.20 47.48
C GLU A 11 11.40 -24.46 46.02
N ILE A 12 10.17 -24.91 45.75
CA ILE A 12 9.66 -25.11 44.39
C ILE A 12 9.59 -23.77 43.64
N ILE A 13 9.04 -22.73 44.27
CA ILE A 13 8.97 -21.39 43.67
C ILE A 13 10.37 -20.84 43.39
N ASN A 14 11.32 -20.99 44.31
CA ASN A 14 12.69 -20.54 44.11
C ASN A 14 13.41 -21.29 42.98
N ASP A 15 13.29 -22.62 42.91
CA ASP A 15 13.88 -23.41 41.83
C ASP A 15 13.26 -23.07 40.46
N PHE A 16 11.93 -22.85 40.41
CA PHE A 16 11.27 -22.35 39.21
C PHE A 16 11.84 -20.99 38.82
N LYS A 17 11.93 -20.04 39.74
CA LYS A 17 12.45 -18.69 39.47
C LYS A 17 13.86 -18.73 38.89
N GLU A 18 14.78 -19.46 39.52
CA GLU A 18 16.16 -19.57 39.03
C GLU A 18 16.24 -20.28 37.67
N THR A 19 15.44 -21.32 37.48
CA THR A 19 15.41 -22.06 36.21
C THR A 19 14.80 -21.21 35.09
N TYR A 20 13.70 -20.51 35.37
CA TYR A 20 13.01 -19.65 34.39
C TYR A 20 13.86 -18.44 34.01
N ALA A 21 14.59 -17.83 34.95
CA ALA A 21 15.52 -16.75 34.64
C ALA A 21 16.62 -17.18 33.64
N LYS A 22 17.08 -18.44 33.71
CA LYS A 22 18.01 -19.00 32.71
C LYS A 22 17.36 -19.14 31.34
N VAL A 23 16.09 -19.54 31.30
CA VAL A 23 15.31 -19.59 30.04
C VAL A 23 15.18 -18.19 29.44
N ARG A 24 14.78 -17.19 30.24
CA ARG A 24 14.65 -15.81 29.76
C ARG A 24 15.97 -15.26 29.23
N LYS A 25 17.08 -15.50 29.94
CA LYS A 25 18.41 -15.13 29.43
C LYS A 25 18.71 -15.75 28.06
N LEU A 26 18.43 -17.05 27.89
CA LEU A 26 18.67 -17.73 26.60
C LEU A 26 17.84 -17.12 25.47
N LEU A 27 16.56 -16.81 25.73
CA LEU A 27 15.64 -16.30 24.70
C LEU A 27 15.83 -14.81 24.41
N ASP A 28 16.08 -13.99 25.44
CA ASP A 28 16.09 -12.53 25.33
C ASP A 28 17.49 -11.98 25.00
N ASP A 29 18.55 -12.59 25.56
CA ASP A 29 19.92 -12.08 25.42
C ASP A 29 20.75 -12.92 24.45
N ASP A 30 20.68 -14.26 24.53
CA ASP A 30 21.59 -15.14 23.78
C ASP A 30 21.07 -15.43 22.35
N ALA A 31 19.77 -15.68 22.17
CA ALA A 31 19.18 -16.05 20.87
C ALA A 31 19.39 -15.01 19.74
N PRO A 32 19.29 -13.68 19.97
CA PRO A 32 19.62 -12.68 18.94
C PRO A 32 21.07 -12.73 18.44
N HIS A 33 21.95 -13.44 19.15
CA HIS A 33 23.37 -13.59 18.87
C HIS A 33 23.75 -15.03 18.49
N ASP A 34 22.78 -15.88 18.18
CA ASP A 34 23.04 -17.25 17.75
C ASP A 34 23.90 -17.26 16.46
N PRO A 35 24.88 -18.18 16.36
CA PRO A 35 25.73 -18.27 15.17
C PRO A 35 24.91 -18.60 13.92
N VAL A 36 25.24 -17.97 12.79
CA VAL A 36 24.56 -18.20 11.50
C VAL A 36 24.60 -19.68 11.08
N ASN A 37 25.63 -20.42 11.47
CA ASN A 37 25.78 -21.85 11.19
C ASN A 37 25.01 -22.77 12.15
N GLU A 38 24.45 -22.23 13.24
CA GLU A 38 23.67 -22.94 14.25
C GLU A 38 22.44 -22.11 14.64
N PRO A 39 21.47 -21.91 13.72
CA PRO A 39 20.29 -21.10 14.01
C PRO A 39 19.45 -21.74 15.12
N TYR A 40 18.86 -20.91 15.98
CA TYR A 40 17.97 -21.29 17.09
C TYR A 40 18.63 -22.17 18.17
N LEU A 41 19.97 -22.21 18.25
CA LEU A 41 20.71 -22.94 19.27
C LEU A 41 20.23 -22.60 20.67
N SER A 42 20.01 -21.32 20.96
CA SER A 42 19.57 -20.86 22.27
C SER A 42 18.11 -21.23 22.53
N ASN A 43 17.24 -21.18 21.52
CA ASN A 43 15.84 -21.60 21.60
C ASN A 43 15.72 -23.10 21.91
N TYR A 44 16.51 -23.96 21.26
CA TYR A 44 16.52 -25.40 21.55
C TYR A 44 16.99 -25.70 22.98
N LYS A 45 18.06 -25.04 23.45
CA LYS A 45 18.52 -25.15 24.85
C LYS A 45 17.45 -24.69 25.85
N ALA A 46 16.77 -23.59 25.54
CA ALA A 46 15.66 -23.08 26.35
C ALA A 46 14.50 -24.09 26.40
N LYS A 47 14.11 -24.68 25.26
CA LYS A 47 13.08 -25.71 25.16
C LYS A 47 13.40 -26.95 26.00
N ASP A 48 14.64 -27.41 26.02
CA ASP A 48 15.08 -28.53 26.87
C ASP A 48 14.90 -28.22 28.36
N ILE A 49 15.20 -27.00 28.79
CA ILE A 49 15.00 -26.55 30.17
C ILE A 49 13.50 -26.45 30.47
N LEU A 50 12.71 -25.88 29.56
CA LEU A 50 11.27 -25.74 29.70
C LEU A 50 10.55 -27.09 29.79
N ASN A 51 10.95 -28.09 29.00
CA ASN A 51 10.40 -29.45 29.10
C ASN A 51 10.62 -30.06 30.48
N LYS A 52 11.82 -29.88 31.07
CA LYS A 52 12.11 -30.32 32.44
C LYS A 52 11.27 -29.56 33.47
N MET A 53 11.05 -28.26 33.27
CA MET A 53 10.16 -27.46 34.13
C MET A 53 8.72 -27.95 34.06
N ARG A 54 8.22 -28.25 32.86
CA ARG A 54 6.88 -28.79 32.61
C ARG A 54 6.65 -30.09 33.38
N GLU A 55 7.56 -31.06 33.25
CA GLU A 55 7.49 -32.34 33.96
C GLU A 55 7.46 -32.14 35.48
N ALA A 56 8.33 -31.28 35.99
CA ALA A 56 8.47 -31.01 37.41
C ALA A 56 7.24 -30.30 38.02
N LEU A 57 6.60 -29.38 37.27
CA LEU A 57 5.34 -28.74 37.67
C LEU A 57 4.15 -29.69 37.61
N MET A 58 4.08 -30.58 36.62
CA MET A 58 3.04 -31.61 36.54
C MET A 58 3.08 -32.56 37.75
N ILE A 59 4.28 -32.96 38.19
CA ILE A 59 4.47 -33.75 39.42
C ILE A 59 3.98 -32.97 40.63
N THR A 60 4.32 -31.69 40.72
CA THR A 60 3.91 -30.82 41.83
C THR A 60 2.40 -30.66 41.92
N LYS A 61 1.71 -30.49 40.78
CA LYS A 61 0.24 -30.41 40.69
C LYS A 61 -0.47 -31.66 41.21
N GLY A 62 0.10 -32.84 40.97
CA GLY A 62 -0.46 -34.14 41.41
C GLY A 62 -0.23 -34.48 42.88
N SER A 63 0.48 -33.64 43.64
CA SER A 63 0.81 -33.86 45.05
C SER A 63 0.01 -32.90 45.95
N GLU A 64 -0.45 -33.35 47.12
CA GLU A 64 -1.11 -32.51 48.15
C GLU A 64 -0.12 -31.52 48.81
N ARG A 65 0.50 -30.67 48.01
CA ARG A 65 1.43 -29.63 48.47
C ARG A 65 0.64 -28.34 48.68
N ASN A 66 0.98 -27.58 49.73
CA ASN A 66 0.33 -26.33 50.15
C ASN A 66 0.52 -25.14 49.18
N LEU A 67 0.64 -25.38 47.87
CA LEU A 67 0.77 -24.34 46.86
C LEU A 67 -0.58 -24.18 46.13
N ASP A 68 -1.01 -22.93 45.94
CA ASP A 68 -2.26 -22.60 45.25
C ASP A 68 -2.28 -23.21 43.85
N SER A 69 -3.32 -24.00 43.55
CA SER A 69 -3.46 -24.71 42.27
C SER A 69 -3.50 -23.75 41.09
N VAL A 70 -4.09 -22.56 41.25
CA VAL A 70 -4.15 -21.54 40.19
C VAL A 70 -2.75 -21.02 39.86
N LYS A 71 -1.89 -20.85 40.87
CA LYS A 71 -0.51 -20.39 40.68
C LYS A 71 0.33 -21.46 39.99
N ILE A 72 0.15 -22.73 40.34
CA ILE A 72 0.82 -23.84 39.64
C ILE A 72 0.39 -23.86 38.16
N ASP A 73 -0.91 -23.71 37.91
CA ASP A 73 -1.44 -23.73 36.54
C ASP A 73 -0.96 -22.53 35.73
N ALA A 74 -0.90 -21.34 36.32
CA ALA A 74 -0.31 -20.15 35.69
C ALA A 74 1.18 -20.36 35.36
N MET A 75 1.98 -20.88 36.30
CA MET A 75 3.40 -21.19 36.05
C MET A 75 3.58 -22.22 34.92
N LEU A 76 2.77 -23.28 34.91
CA LEU A 76 2.81 -24.30 33.87
C LEU A 76 2.33 -23.76 32.53
N GLY A 77 1.30 -22.92 32.51
CA GLY A 77 0.80 -22.24 31.33
C GLY A 77 1.86 -21.35 30.66
N VAL A 78 2.63 -20.59 31.45
CA VAL A 78 3.75 -19.78 30.95
C VAL A 78 4.85 -20.68 30.34
N VAL A 79 5.17 -21.80 30.98
CA VAL A 79 6.15 -22.76 30.44
C VAL A 79 5.68 -23.34 29.11
N LEU A 80 4.43 -23.80 29.03
CA LEU A 80 3.85 -24.36 27.80
C LEU A 80 3.78 -23.31 26.68
N LEU A 81 3.38 -22.07 26.99
CA LEU A 81 3.39 -20.97 26.04
C LEU A 81 4.78 -20.75 25.44
N ASN A 82 5.83 -20.66 26.27
CA ASN A 82 7.20 -20.46 25.77
C ASN A 82 7.68 -21.64 24.90
N ILE A 83 7.31 -22.89 25.24
CA ILE A 83 7.59 -24.06 24.37
C ILE A 83 6.86 -23.90 23.03
N GLY A 84 5.57 -23.56 23.06
CA GLY A 84 4.77 -23.38 21.85
C GLY A 84 5.31 -22.29 20.93
N ILE A 85 5.79 -21.18 21.48
CA ILE A 85 6.45 -20.10 20.73
C ILE A 85 7.73 -20.59 20.06
N ILE A 86 8.61 -21.26 20.80
CA ILE A 86 9.84 -21.83 20.25
C ILE A 86 9.53 -22.82 19.12
N ASP A 87 8.48 -23.62 19.27
CA ASP A 87 8.06 -24.57 18.24
C ASP A 87 7.57 -23.86 16.97
N MET A 88 6.91 -22.70 17.09
CA MET A 88 6.57 -21.88 15.91
C MET A 88 7.81 -21.27 15.25
N GLU A 89 8.72 -20.70 16.05
CA GLU A 89 9.94 -20.06 15.54
C GLU A 89 10.91 -21.05 14.88
N THR A 90 10.91 -22.29 15.35
CA THR A 90 11.71 -23.39 14.79
C THR A 90 10.98 -24.22 13.74
N ASP A 91 9.85 -23.71 13.23
CA ASP A 91 9.05 -24.28 12.14
C ASP A 91 8.47 -25.69 12.42
N ASP A 92 8.25 -26.02 13.70
CA ASP A 92 7.55 -27.23 14.16
C ASP A 92 6.10 -26.91 14.57
N ALA A 93 5.31 -26.49 13.58
CA ALA A 93 3.91 -26.12 13.81
C ALA A 93 3.06 -27.23 14.47
N PRO A 94 3.20 -28.54 14.14
CA PRO A 94 2.44 -29.59 14.80
C PRO A 94 2.76 -29.74 16.29
N ALA A 95 4.03 -29.62 16.69
CA ALA A 95 4.42 -29.63 18.09
C ALA A 95 3.87 -28.40 18.83
N SER A 96 3.97 -27.22 18.21
CA SER A 96 3.43 -25.99 18.75
C SER A 96 1.93 -26.07 19.03
N GLU A 97 1.14 -26.50 18.04
CA GLU A 97 -0.31 -26.66 18.18
C GLU A 97 -0.66 -27.57 19.36
N LYS A 98 0.02 -28.71 19.47
CA LYS A 98 -0.22 -29.67 20.55
C LYS A 98 0.03 -29.06 21.92
N VAL A 99 1.15 -28.36 22.08
CA VAL A 99 1.56 -27.77 23.37
C VAL A 99 0.68 -26.57 23.72
N LEU A 100 0.34 -25.71 22.76
CA LEU A 100 -0.53 -24.55 22.98
C LEU A 100 -1.98 -24.98 23.29
N THR A 101 -2.49 -26.03 22.64
CA THR A 101 -3.82 -26.59 22.96
C THR A 101 -3.85 -27.18 24.36
N GLU A 102 -2.76 -27.82 24.80
CA GLU A 102 -2.61 -28.29 26.18
C GLU A 102 -2.62 -27.12 27.18
N ALA A 103 -1.94 -26.02 26.84
CA ALA A 103 -1.92 -24.80 27.66
C ALA A 103 -3.29 -24.13 27.73
N GLU A 104 -4.02 -24.02 26.62
CA GLU A 104 -5.40 -23.51 26.56
C GLU A 104 -6.30 -24.33 27.50
N ALA A 105 -6.30 -25.67 27.34
CA ALA A 105 -7.13 -26.57 28.14
C ALA A 105 -6.82 -26.49 29.65
N LEU A 106 -5.55 -26.28 30.01
CA LEU A 106 -5.11 -26.10 31.39
C LEU A 106 -5.64 -24.80 32.01
N LEU A 107 -5.57 -23.69 31.27
CA LEU A 107 -5.82 -22.35 31.80
C LEU A 107 -7.28 -21.89 31.67
N LEU A 108 -8.02 -22.43 30.71
CA LEU A 108 -9.41 -22.03 30.44
C LEU A 108 -10.35 -22.10 31.67
N PRO A 109 -10.27 -23.10 32.57
CA PRO A 109 -11.08 -23.13 33.81
C PRO A 109 -10.82 -21.96 34.78
N HIS A 110 -9.69 -21.26 34.61
CA HIS A 110 -9.24 -20.15 35.43
C HIS A 110 -9.11 -18.85 34.63
N SER A 111 -9.81 -18.73 33.50
CA SER A 111 -9.70 -17.62 32.55
C SER A 111 -9.94 -16.22 33.12
N SER A 112 -10.72 -16.11 34.21
CA SER A 112 -10.99 -14.83 34.90
C SER A 112 -9.98 -14.49 36.00
N LYS A 113 -8.97 -15.34 36.23
CA LYS A 113 -7.98 -15.13 37.28
C LYS A 113 -6.87 -14.17 36.83
N PRO A 114 -6.46 -13.20 37.67
CA PRO A 114 -5.37 -12.27 37.37
C PRO A 114 -4.05 -12.94 36.95
N GLU A 115 -3.75 -14.09 37.53
CA GLU A 115 -2.54 -14.89 37.28
C GLU A 115 -2.54 -15.56 35.89
N VAL A 116 -3.71 -15.69 35.25
CA VAL A 116 -3.92 -16.56 34.09
C VAL A 116 -4.25 -15.78 32.82
N VAL A 117 -5.08 -14.73 32.94
CA VAL A 117 -5.72 -14.08 31.78
C VAL A 117 -4.73 -13.61 30.71
N SER A 118 -3.60 -13.00 31.11
CA SER A 118 -2.60 -12.50 30.16
C SER A 118 -1.94 -13.64 29.38
N THR A 119 -1.57 -14.73 30.07
CA THR A 119 -0.99 -15.91 29.43
C THR A 119 -1.97 -16.58 28.49
N LEU A 120 -3.24 -16.69 28.89
CA LEU A 120 -4.28 -17.29 28.05
C LEU A 120 -4.52 -16.46 26.77
N ILE A 121 -4.61 -15.13 26.85
CA ILE A 121 -4.70 -14.25 25.67
C ILE A 121 -3.52 -14.48 24.71
N ASN A 122 -2.30 -14.62 25.23
CA ASN A 122 -1.14 -14.92 24.38
C ASN A 122 -1.24 -16.30 23.73
N ILE A 123 -1.70 -17.33 24.44
CA ILE A 123 -1.91 -18.67 23.87
C ILE A 123 -2.91 -18.62 22.71
N GLU A 124 -4.04 -17.94 22.92
CA GLU A 124 -5.06 -17.74 21.88
C GLU A 124 -4.51 -16.96 20.68
N ASN A 125 -3.67 -15.94 20.91
CA ASN A 125 -2.98 -15.20 19.83
C ASN A 125 -2.07 -16.11 19.01
N HIS A 126 -1.25 -16.95 19.66
CA HIS A 126 -0.35 -17.87 18.97
C HIS A 126 -1.10 -18.97 18.23
N LEU A 127 -2.18 -19.52 18.79
CA LEU A 127 -3.07 -20.44 18.09
C LEU A 127 -3.73 -19.76 16.88
N GLY A 128 -4.19 -18.52 17.04
CA GLY A 128 -4.75 -17.70 15.97
C GLY A 128 -3.79 -17.53 14.80
N LEU A 129 -2.55 -17.11 15.09
CA LEU A 129 -1.49 -16.95 14.11
C LEU A 129 -1.11 -18.29 13.45
N LEU A 130 -0.97 -19.35 14.23
CA LEU A 130 -0.61 -20.69 13.75
C LEU A 130 -1.61 -21.22 12.71
N TRP A 131 -2.91 -21.08 12.97
CA TRP A 131 -3.94 -21.50 12.01
C TRP A 131 -4.02 -20.59 10.79
N SER A 132 -3.84 -19.28 10.98
CA SER A 132 -3.79 -18.33 9.86
C SER A 132 -2.62 -18.64 8.91
N ASN A 133 -1.46 -18.99 9.44
CA ASN A 133 -0.27 -19.34 8.65
C ASN A 133 -0.38 -20.69 7.92
N ARG A 134 -1.40 -21.51 8.24
CA ARG A 134 -1.71 -22.78 7.56
C ARG A 134 -2.83 -22.65 6.54
N ASP A 135 -3.10 -21.43 6.08
CA ASP A 135 -4.22 -21.12 5.16
C ASP A 135 -5.60 -21.51 5.73
N GLU A 136 -5.76 -21.54 7.06
CA GLU A 136 -7.04 -21.72 7.75
C GLU A 136 -7.46 -20.45 8.55
N PRO A 137 -7.66 -19.30 7.88
CA PRO A 137 -7.89 -18.03 8.55
C PRO A 137 -9.19 -17.98 9.36
N GLU A 138 -10.23 -18.72 8.96
CA GLU A 138 -11.48 -18.84 9.75
C GLU A 138 -11.25 -19.49 11.12
N LYS A 139 -10.36 -20.49 11.17
CA LYS A 139 -10.00 -21.12 12.43
C LYS A 139 -9.12 -20.20 13.27
N GLY A 140 -8.15 -19.53 12.65
CA GLY A 140 -7.35 -18.50 13.29
C GLY A 140 -8.21 -17.40 13.93
N LYS A 141 -9.20 -16.90 13.17
CA LYS A 141 -10.20 -15.92 13.62
C LYS A 141 -10.89 -16.36 14.91
N SER A 142 -11.28 -17.63 15.01
CA SER A 142 -12.00 -18.13 16.20
C SER A 142 -11.18 -18.02 17.49
N PHE A 143 -9.88 -18.33 17.46
CA PHE A 143 -8.99 -18.17 18.62
C PHE A 143 -8.78 -16.69 18.96
N LEU A 144 -8.60 -15.84 17.95
CA LEU A 144 -8.40 -14.40 18.18
C LEU A 144 -9.66 -13.71 18.74
N LEU A 145 -10.86 -14.13 18.34
CA LEU A 145 -12.10 -13.64 18.93
C LEU A 145 -12.25 -14.09 20.39
N LYS A 146 -11.84 -15.33 20.73
CA LYS A 146 -11.77 -15.74 22.15
C LYS A 146 -10.79 -14.88 22.94
N ALA A 147 -9.61 -14.58 22.39
CA ALA A 147 -8.62 -13.70 23.02
C ALA A 147 -9.21 -12.31 23.34
N LYS A 148 -9.99 -11.77 22.39
CA LYS A 148 -10.73 -10.52 22.57
C LYS A 148 -11.78 -10.63 23.69
N ASP A 149 -12.61 -11.67 23.67
CA ASP A 149 -13.64 -11.89 24.70
C ASP A 149 -13.03 -12.04 26.09
N LEU A 150 -11.89 -12.73 26.21
CA LEU A 150 -11.13 -12.87 27.45
C LEU A 150 -10.68 -11.52 28.00
N TYR A 151 -10.09 -10.67 27.14
CA TYR A 151 -9.69 -9.31 27.52
C TYR A 151 -10.88 -8.49 28.00
N GLU A 152 -11.96 -8.43 27.22
CA GLU A 152 -13.13 -7.59 27.52
C GLU A 152 -13.82 -8.05 28.82
N SER A 153 -13.97 -9.37 28.98
CA SER A 153 -14.54 -9.97 30.19
C SER A 153 -13.68 -9.69 31.43
N PHE A 154 -12.35 -9.86 31.33
CA PHE A 154 -11.46 -9.59 32.46
C PHE A 154 -11.42 -8.11 32.81
N LYS A 155 -11.44 -7.21 31.82
CA LYS A 155 -11.46 -5.76 32.04
C LYS A 155 -12.67 -5.34 32.89
N CYS A 156 -13.81 -5.99 32.71
CA CYS A 156 -15.03 -5.73 33.49
C CYS A 156 -14.90 -6.11 34.97
N THR A 157 -13.94 -6.96 35.35
CA THR A 157 -13.70 -7.34 36.75
C THR A 157 -13.01 -6.24 37.56
N MET A 158 -12.42 -5.24 36.88
CA MET A 158 -11.59 -4.18 37.49
C MET A 158 -10.37 -4.71 38.26
N GLN A 159 -9.98 -5.96 38.03
CA GLN A 159 -8.76 -6.54 38.58
C GLN A 159 -7.55 -6.19 37.70
N MET A 160 -6.37 -6.14 38.32
CA MET A 160 -5.11 -5.99 37.60
C MET A 160 -4.54 -7.37 37.28
N PRO A 161 -3.97 -7.61 36.09
CA PRO A 161 -3.26 -8.84 35.79
C PRO A 161 -2.03 -8.99 36.69
N ILE A 162 -1.64 -10.23 36.98
CA ILE A 162 -0.46 -10.57 37.79
C ILE A 162 0.57 -11.24 36.89
N SER A 163 1.80 -10.72 36.86
CA SER A 163 2.88 -11.32 36.08
C SER A 163 3.43 -12.60 36.71
N ILE A 164 4.17 -13.37 35.92
CA ILE A 164 4.89 -14.55 36.43
C ILE A 164 5.92 -14.15 37.49
N GLU A 165 6.56 -12.99 37.35
CA GLU A 165 7.50 -12.44 38.33
C GLU A 165 6.80 -12.20 39.67
N HIS A 166 5.58 -11.67 39.68
CA HIS A 166 4.81 -11.52 40.92
C HIS A 166 4.34 -12.84 41.51
N ILE A 167 4.04 -13.84 40.68
CA ILE A 167 3.68 -15.18 41.17
C ILE A 167 4.87 -15.83 41.90
N ILE A 168 6.10 -15.62 41.40
CA ILE A 168 7.32 -16.23 41.93
C ILE A 168 8.01 -15.39 43.02
N HIS A 169 7.78 -14.07 43.07
CA HIS A 169 8.28 -13.20 44.12
C HIS A 169 7.23 -13.07 45.23
N VAL A 170 7.47 -13.70 46.38
CA VAL A 170 6.66 -13.51 47.60
C VAL A 170 6.96 -12.13 48.22
N SER A 171 6.57 -11.06 47.53
CA SER A 171 6.65 -9.68 48.04
C SER A 171 5.25 -9.12 48.25
N ASP A 172 5.03 -8.45 49.40
CA ASP A 172 3.73 -7.91 49.81
C ASP A 172 3.25 -6.71 48.97
N SER A 173 4.03 -6.21 48.02
CA SER A 173 3.62 -5.14 47.08
C SER A 173 3.28 -5.71 45.70
N ILE A 174 2.01 -6.06 45.51
CA ILE A 174 1.44 -6.36 44.19
C ILE A 174 1.17 -5.03 43.48
N THR A 175 2.15 -4.53 42.73
CA THR A 175 1.88 -3.56 41.67
C THR A 175 1.65 -4.34 40.39
N GLY A 176 0.38 -4.61 40.08
CA GLY A 176 0.01 -5.15 38.77
C GLY A 176 0.33 -4.13 37.68
N ASP A 177 0.88 -4.61 36.56
CA ASP A 177 1.17 -3.78 35.40
C ASP A 177 0.06 -3.97 34.36
N ILE A 178 -0.70 -2.92 34.11
CA ILE A 178 -1.78 -2.93 33.13
C ILE A 178 -1.28 -3.31 31.72
N MET A 179 -0.01 -3.06 31.40
CA MET A 179 0.60 -3.42 30.12
C MET A 179 0.66 -4.94 29.88
N LEU A 180 0.66 -5.75 30.95
CA LEU A 180 0.56 -7.21 30.84
C LEU A 180 -0.74 -7.66 30.17
N LEU A 181 -1.79 -6.85 30.24
CA LEU A 181 -3.07 -7.11 29.59
C LEU A 181 -3.20 -6.34 28.26
N GLU A 182 -2.80 -5.06 28.24
CA GLU A 182 -3.01 -4.19 27.09
C GLU A 182 -2.13 -4.55 25.89
N LYS A 183 -0.90 -5.02 26.11
CA LYS A 183 0.02 -5.38 25.03
C LYS A 183 -0.43 -6.66 24.29
N PRO A 184 -0.71 -7.80 24.96
CA PRO A 184 -1.25 -8.98 24.28
C PRO A 184 -2.56 -8.71 23.55
N TYR A 185 -3.46 -7.90 24.12
CA TYR A 185 -4.71 -7.56 23.45
C TYR A 185 -4.51 -6.66 22.22
N THR A 186 -3.54 -5.74 22.26
CA THR A 186 -3.19 -4.96 21.06
C THR A 186 -2.66 -5.86 19.95
N LEU A 187 -1.89 -6.91 20.29
CA LEU A 187 -1.48 -7.95 19.33
C LEU A 187 -2.67 -8.76 18.81
N THR A 188 -3.66 -9.08 19.66
CA THR A 188 -4.90 -9.74 19.22
C THR A 188 -5.57 -8.95 18.09
N LEU A 189 -5.71 -7.64 18.27
CA LEU A 189 -6.35 -6.77 17.27
C LEU A 189 -5.50 -6.64 15.99
N TYR A 190 -4.18 -6.57 16.14
CA TYR A 190 -3.25 -6.61 15.00
C TYR A 190 -3.38 -7.90 14.18
N TYR A 191 -3.45 -9.06 14.84
CA TYR A 191 -3.63 -10.35 14.17
C TYR A 191 -5.03 -10.49 13.56
N LEU A 192 -6.08 -9.96 14.21
CA LEU A 192 -7.41 -9.90 13.61
C LEU A 192 -7.39 -9.09 12.31
N ALA A 193 -6.66 -7.97 12.27
CA ALA A 193 -6.50 -7.20 11.04
C ALA A 193 -5.93 -8.05 9.89
N GLN A 194 -4.89 -8.84 10.15
CA GLN A 194 -4.29 -9.73 9.15
C GLN A 194 -5.26 -10.83 8.70
N VAL A 195 -5.93 -11.46 9.66
CA VAL A 195 -6.90 -12.53 9.37
C VAL A 195 -8.07 -12.01 8.51
N TYR A 196 -8.67 -10.86 8.84
CA TYR A 196 -9.72 -10.27 7.99
C TYR A 196 -9.19 -9.89 6.60
N GLY A 197 -7.94 -9.46 6.48
CA GLY A 197 -7.29 -9.24 5.19
C GLY A 197 -7.23 -10.51 4.35
N SER A 198 -6.80 -11.63 4.95
CA SER A 198 -6.76 -12.94 4.26
C SER A 198 -8.14 -13.48 3.89
N LEU A 199 -9.18 -13.10 4.62
CA LEU A 199 -10.59 -13.41 4.32
C LEU A 199 -11.20 -12.48 3.26
N ASN A 200 -10.43 -11.54 2.70
CA ASN A 200 -10.87 -10.49 1.78
C ASN A 200 -11.89 -9.50 2.39
N GLU A 201 -12.01 -9.46 3.71
CA GLU A 201 -12.81 -8.46 4.45
C GLU A 201 -11.98 -7.19 4.70
N ASN A 202 -11.49 -6.58 3.61
CA ASN A 202 -10.48 -5.54 3.64
C ASN A 202 -10.86 -4.31 4.49
N LEU A 203 -12.14 -3.93 4.52
CA LEU A 203 -12.60 -2.79 5.33
C LEU A 203 -12.53 -3.10 6.83
N LYS A 204 -12.87 -4.32 7.26
CA LYS A 204 -12.71 -4.73 8.66
C LYS A 204 -11.23 -4.79 9.03
N SER A 205 -10.40 -5.33 8.15
CA SER A 205 -8.94 -5.34 8.30
C SER A 205 -8.40 -3.92 8.56
N ALA A 206 -8.79 -2.94 7.73
CA ALA A 206 -8.41 -1.54 7.87
C ALA A 206 -8.85 -0.93 9.21
N ILE A 207 -10.04 -1.27 9.71
CA ILE A 207 -10.54 -0.78 11.01
C ILE A 207 -9.73 -1.39 12.16
N TYR A 208 -9.46 -2.70 12.13
CA TYR A 208 -8.60 -3.33 13.15
C TYR A 208 -7.17 -2.73 13.13
N CYS A 209 -6.62 -2.42 11.95
CA CYS A 209 -5.37 -1.67 11.83
C CYS A 209 -5.46 -0.29 12.52
N HIS A 210 -6.53 0.48 12.25
CA HIS A 210 -6.74 1.78 12.92
C HIS A 210 -6.81 1.63 14.45
N VAL A 211 -7.62 0.69 14.96
CA VAL A 211 -7.78 0.48 16.41
C VAL A 211 -6.46 0.06 17.04
N THR A 212 -5.67 -0.76 16.35
CA THR A 212 -4.31 -1.14 16.78
C THR A 212 -3.41 0.09 16.91
N LEU A 213 -3.34 0.93 15.86
CA LEU A 213 -2.55 2.17 15.86
C LEU A 213 -2.99 3.14 16.97
N ARG A 214 -4.30 3.27 17.19
CA ARG A 214 -4.87 4.11 18.24
C ARG A 214 -4.46 3.64 19.63
N ARG A 215 -4.50 2.32 19.88
CA ARG A 215 -4.06 1.74 21.15
C ARG A 215 -2.57 1.89 21.38
N GLN A 216 -1.76 1.72 20.34
CA GLN A 216 -0.32 1.96 20.38
C GLN A 216 0.01 3.40 20.81
N LEU A 217 -0.71 4.40 20.30
CA LEU A 217 -0.59 5.79 20.76
C LEU A 217 -1.04 5.95 22.22
N GLN A 218 -2.22 5.42 22.56
CA GLN A 218 -2.80 5.53 23.90
C GLN A 218 -1.84 5.02 24.99
N TYR A 219 -1.09 3.95 24.70
CA TYR A 219 -0.14 3.34 25.63
C TYR A 219 1.32 3.73 25.39
N ASN A 220 1.59 4.58 24.39
CA ASN A 220 2.94 4.97 23.98
C ASN A 220 3.87 3.76 23.77
N ASP A 221 3.33 2.69 23.17
CA ASP A 221 4.04 1.43 22.84
C ASP A 221 4.12 1.29 21.32
N TYR A 222 5.03 2.04 20.71
CA TYR A 222 5.26 2.02 19.27
C TYR A 222 6.66 2.51 18.89
N ASP A 223 7.17 2.01 17.76
CA ASP A 223 8.26 2.64 17.05
C ASP A 223 7.72 3.78 16.15
N PRO A 224 8.27 5.01 16.23
CA PRO A 224 7.76 6.14 15.45
C PRO A 224 7.79 5.93 13.94
N ILE A 225 8.77 5.20 13.41
CA ILE A 225 8.90 4.95 11.97
C ILE A 225 7.85 3.95 11.54
N ASP A 226 7.77 2.79 12.20
CA ASP A 226 6.81 1.73 11.84
C ASP A 226 5.37 2.22 11.99
N TRP A 227 5.07 2.95 13.06
CA TRP A 227 3.74 3.52 13.29
C TRP A 227 3.35 4.49 12.17
N SER A 228 4.27 5.38 11.77
CA SER A 228 4.02 6.37 10.72
C SER A 228 3.80 5.71 9.36
N LEU A 229 4.59 4.69 9.02
CA LEU A 229 4.41 3.93 7.77
C LEU A 229 3.08 3.16 7.75
N ASN A 230 2.71 2.53 8.87
CA ASN A 230 1.44 1.80 8.97
C ASN A 230 0.24 2.77 8.83
N SER A 231 0.29 3.93 9.48
CA SER A 231 -0.74 4.97 9.33
C SER A 231 -0.80 5.51 7.90
N ALA A 232 0.34 5.82 7.27
CA ALA A 232 0.39 6.30 5.89
C ALA A 232 -0.09 5.24 4.88
N THR A 233 0.21 3.96 5.10
CA THR A 233 -0.27 2.85 4.26
C THR A 233 -1.79 2.71 4.38
N LEU A 234 -2.32 2.77 5.60
CA LEU A 234 -3.76 2.73 5.84
C LEU A 234 -4.49 3.91 5.18
N SER A 235 -3.82 5.06 5.06
CA SER A 235 -4.36 6.21 4.33
C SER A 235 -4.63 5.92 2.86
N GLN A 236 -3.76 5.15 2.19
CA GLN A 236 -3.90 4.83 0.78
C GLN A 236 -5.15 3.98 0.55
N PHE A 237 -5.40 3.00 1.42
CA PHE A 237 -6.62 2.20 1.41
C PHE A 237 -7.88 3.09 1.47
N PHE A 238 -7.92 4.07 2.38
CA PHE A 238 -9.06 4.98 2.48
C PHE A 238 -9.20 5.90 1.26
N ALA A 239 -8.09 6.38 0.68
CA ALA A 239 -8.11 7.22 -0.52
C ALA A 239 -8.74 6.49 -1.71
N GLU A 240 -8.38 5.21 -1.93
CA GLU A 240 -8.94 4.37 -3.00
C GLU A 240 -10.45 4.12 -2.86
N LYS A 241 -10.98 4.28 -1.64
CA LYS A 241 -12.42 4.18 -1.32
C LYS A 241 -13.12 5.54 -1.25
N ASN A 242 -12.49 6.61 -1.73
CA ASN A 242 -12.96 8.00 -1.64
C ASN A 242 -13.19 8.50 -0.20
N CYS A 243 -12.68 7.81 0.83
CA CYS A 243 -12.75 8.21 2.24
C CYS A 243 -11.61 9.20 2.56
N PHE A 244 -11.61 10.33 1.83
CA PHE A 244 -10.54 11.32 1.88
C PHE A 244 -10.39 12.00 3.24
N PHE A 245 -11.45 12.07 4.06
CA PHE A 245 -11.35 12.57 5.43
C PHE A 245 -10.41 11.69 6.25
N GLN A 246 -10.69 10.38 6.30
CA GLN A 246 -9.89 9.40 7.04
C GLN A 246 -8.48 9.28 6.45
N SER A 247 -8.35 9.27 5.13
CA SER A 247 -7.05 9.23 4.46
C SER A 247 -6.17 10.42 4.85
N ARG A 248 -6.70 11.65 4.76
CA ARG A 248 -5.97 12.86 5.16
C ARG A 248 -5.57 12.81 6.63
N HIS A 249 -6.49 12.40 7.50
CA HIS A 249 -6.24 12.31 8.94
C HIS A 249 -5.08 11.37 9.27
N HIS A 250 -5.03 10.19 8.64
CA HIS A 250 -3.97 9.21 8.87
C HIS A 250 -2.60 9.69 8.33
N LEU A 251 -2.57 10.41 7.21
CA LEU A 251 -1.33 11.03 6.70
C LEU A 251 -0.84 12.17 7.57
N ALA A 252 -1.76 13.00 8.06
CA ALA A 252 -1.46 14.08 8.99
C ALA A 252 -0.92 13.52 10.31
N ALA A 253 -1.49 12.42 10.82
CA ALA A 253 -1.01 11.71 11.98
C ALA A 253 0.40 11.13 11.77
N ALA A 254 0.63 10.41 10.67
CA ALA A 254 1.94 9.87 10.32
C ALA A 254 3.01 10.97 10.26
N SER A 255 2.69 12.08 9.59
CA SER A 255 3.61 13.22 9.45
C SER A 255 3.88 13.91 10.79
N THR A 256 2.88 13.98 11.67
CA THR A 256 3.02 14.55 13.03
C THR A 256 3.96 13.71 13.89
N ILE A 257 3.84 12.38 13.85
CA ILE A 257 4.74 11.48 14.58
C ILE A 257 6.16 11.54 14.02
N LEU A 258 6.32 11.61 12.70
CA LEU A 258 7.63 11.82 12.07
C LEU A 258 8.28 13.15 12.46
N ASP A 259 7.52 14.26 12.46
CA ASP A 259 8.03 15.57 12.90
C ASP A 259 8.53 15.52 14.35
N GLN A 260 7.79 14.86 15.24
CA GLN A 260 8.19 14.67 16.63
C GLN A 260 9.45 13.80 16.75
N TYR A 261 9.57 12.76 15.94
CA TYR A 261 10.75 11.89 15.93
C TYR A 261 11.97 12.60 15.35
N GLU A 262 11.81 13.38 14.29
CA GLU A 262 12.86 14.22 13.71
C GLU A 262 13.43 15.18 14.75
N ALA A 263 12.55 15.87 15.51
CA ALA A 263 12.97 16.76 16.58
C ALA A 263 13.81 16.05 17.65
N ARG A 264 13.48 14.79 17.97
CA ARG A 264 14.28 13.96 18.90
C ARG A 264 15.64 13.60 18.30
N LEU A 265 15.70 13.22 17.02
CA LEU A 265 16.96 12.90 16.32
C LEU A 265 17.87 14.12 16.15
N LEU A 266 17.32 15.32 16.01
CA LEU A 266 18.07 16.56 15.93
C LEU A 266 18.58 17.04 17.29
N ALA A 267 17.86 16.73 18.37
CA ALA A 267 18.28 17.03 19.74
C ALA A 267 19.36 16.07 20.25
N ASP A 268 19.56 14.93 19.58
CA ASP A 268 20.62 13.97 19.90
C ASP A 268 21.97 14.46 19.33
N GLU A 269 22.84 14.92 20.22
CA GLU A 269 24.19 15.42 19.91
C GLU A 269 25.23 14.30 19.79
N THR A 270 24.84 13.03 20.01
CA THR A 270 25.75 11.90 19.78
C THR A 270 26.08 11.81 18.28
N ASN A 271 27.29 11.41 17.93
CA ASN A 271 27.70 11.27 16.53
C ASN A 271 28.30 9.89 16.31
N ASP A 272 27.50 8.87 16.57
CA ASP A 272 27.85 7.47 16.39
C ASP A 272 27.15 6.86 15.16
N GLU A 273 27.56 5.64 14.80
CA GLU A 273 27.01 4.90 13.66
C GLU A 273 25.52 4.58 13.84
N VAL A 274 25.05 4.44 15.08
CA VAL A 274 23.65 4.12 15.39
C VAL A 274 22.75 5.31 15.07
N LEU A 275 23.13 6.53 15.48
CA LEU A 275 22.37 7.73 15.14
C LEU A 275 22.38 7.98 13.64
N MET A 276 23.51 7.77 12.96
CA MET A 276 23.58 7.90 11.50
C MET A 276 22.61 6.92 10.80
N ALA A 277 22.55 5.66 11.25
CA ALA A 277 21.59 4.68 10.74
C ALA A 277 20.13 5.10 10.98
N LYS A 278 19.81 5.62 12.18
CA LYS A 278 18.47 6.14 12.50
C LYS A 278 18.08 7.35 11.63
N LYS A 279 19.02 8.26 11.38
CA LYS A 279 18.80 9.43 10.50
C LYS A 279 18.57 8.99 9.06
N GLU A 280 19.33 8.02 8.57
CA GLU A 280 19.13 7.46 7.23
C GLU A 280 17.77 6.76 7.12
N GLN A 281 17.42 5.92 8.10
CA GLN A 281 16.09 5.29 8.15
C GLN A 281 14.98 6.34 8.17
N PHE A 282 15.14 7.40 8.97
CA PHE A 282 14.19 8.51 8.99
C PHE A 282 14.05 9.20 7.64
N ASN A 283 15.16 9.55 6.98
CA ASN A 283 15.15 10.21 5.67
C ASN A 283 14.39 9.37 4.63
N HIS A 284 14.68 8.07 4.59
CA HIS A 284 13.98 7.13 3.72
C HIS A 284 12.47 7.11 4.00
N ARG A 285 12.07 6.91 5.26
CA ARG A 285 10.65 6.72 5.60
C ARG A 285 9.85 8.01 5.57
N SER A 286 10.50 9.16 5.80
CA SER A 286 9.93 10.48 5.55
C SER A 286 9.64 10.69 4.05
N ALA A 287 10.51 10.19 3.17
CA ALA A 287 10.27 10.20 1.73
C ALA A 287 9.13 9.25 1.32
N ASP A 288 9.00 8.07 1.92
CA ASP A 288 7.84 7.17 1.71
C ASP A 288 6.51 7.85 2.08
N VAL A 289 6.44 8.52 3.23
CA VAL A 289 5.23 9.26 3.64
C VAL A 289 4.95 10.44 2.69
N ALA A 290 5.98 11.11 2.19
CA ALA A 290 5.83 12.15 1.17
C ALA A 290 5.23 11.59 -0.13
N ARG A 291 5.60 10.38 -0.56
CA ARG A 291 4.96 9.69 -1.69
C ARG A 291 3.48 9.47 -1.44
N CYS A 292 3.12 9.03 -0.22
CA CYS A 292 1.73 8.78 0.15
C CYS A 292 0.88 10.07 0.10
N TRP A 293 1.44 11.23 0.48
CA TRP A 293 0.79 12.53 0.30
C TRP A 293 0.62 12.93 -1.17
N ALA A 294 1.64 12.73 -2.01
CA ALA A 294 1.54 13.00 -3.44
C ALA A 294 0.46 12.12 -4.09
N LYS A 295 0.41 10.84 -3.74
CA LYS A 295 -0.63 9.91 -4.17
C LYS A 295 -2.02 10.31 -3.68
N TYR A 296 -2.17 10.74 -2.42
CA TYR A 296 -3.43 11.29 -1.93
C TYR A 296 -3.94 12.44 -2.81
N CYS A 297 -3.07 13.40 -3.15
CA CYS A 297 -3.43 14.51 -4.02
C CYS A 297 -3.90 14.03 -5.40
N ILE A 298 -3.16 13.10 -6.00
CA ILE A 298 -3.45 12.53 -7.32
C ILE A 298 -4.78 11.77 -7.32
N ILE A 299 -5.01 10.92 -6.32
CA ILE A 299 -6.27 10.17 -6.17
C ILE A 299 -7.44 11.11 -5.97
N LEU A 300 -7.31 12.15 -5.13
CA LEU A 300 -8.36 13.14 -4.93
C LEU A 300 -8.70 13.89 -6.23
N MET A 301 -7.69 14.33 -6.99
CA MET A 301 -7.90 15.01 -8.28
C MET A 301 -8.52 14.07 -9.32
N SER A 302 -8.06 12.82 -9.38
CA SER A 302 -8.58 11.78 -10.28
C SER A 302 -10.04 11.44 -9.98
N ALA A 303 -10.37 11.17 -8.71
CA ALA A 303 -11.73 10.86 -8.29
C ALA A 303 -12.68 12.05 -8.52
N SER A 304 -12.21 13.27 -8.27
CA SER A 304 -12.98 14.49 -8.57
C SER A 304 -13.27 14.64 -10.06
N LYS A 305 -12.26 14.44 -10.92
CA LYS A 305 -12.43 14.43 -12.38
C LYS A 305 -13.42 13.35 -12.82
N ASN A 306 -13.27 12.12 -12.34
CA ASN A 306 -14.14 11.02 -12.71
C ASN A 306 -15.59 11.33 -12.33
N ARG A 307 -15.82 11.83 -11.11
CA ARG A 307 -17.14 12.26 -10.66
C ARG A 307 -17.76 13.35 -11.54
N LEU A 308 -16.98 14.34 -11.97
CA LEU A 308 -17.44 15.40 -12.88
C LEU A 308 -17.71 14.92 -14.31
N MET A 309 -17.09 13.81 -14.73
CA MET A 309 -17.28 13.19 -16.04
C MET A 309 -18.43 12.16 -16.05
N SER A 310 -18.92 11.73 -14.88
CA SER A 310 -20.05 10.82 -14.76
C SER A 310 -21.36 11.48 -15.20
N ASP A 311 -22.29 10.64 -15.67
CA ASP A 311 -23.65 11.07 -16.00
C ASP A 311 -24.33 11.71 -14.77
N PRO A 312 -24.99 12.87 -14.89
CA PRO A 312 -25.71 13.50 -13.79
C PRO A 312 -26.67 12.57 -13.05
N ASP A 313 -27.28 11.61 -13.75
CA ASP A 313 -28.21 10.64 -13.17
C ASP A 313 -27.51 9.53 -12.35
N ASN A 314 -26.18 9.39 -12.49
CA ASN A 314 -25.32 8.44 -11.78
C ASN A 314 -24.26 9.13 -10.90
N LEU A 315 -24.49 10.39 -10.51
CA LEU A 315 -23.58 11.11 -9.62
C LEU A 315 -23.67 10.51 -8.21
N ASP A 316 -22.61 9.83 -7.79
CA ASP A 316 -22.42 9.47 -6.40
C ASP A 316 -22.51 10.72 -5.51
N GLU A 317 -23.12 10.54 -4.33
CA GLU A 317 -23.12 11.57 -3.30
C GLU A 317 -21.68 11.99 -3.01
N ALA A 318 -21.46 13.31 -2.84
CA ALA A 318 -20.14 13.88 -2.58
C ALA A 318 -19.65 13.61 -1.14
N ILE A 319 -19.92 12.41 -0.62
CA ILE A 319 -19.48 11.92 0.67
C ILE A 319 -18.03 11.48 0.53
N THR A 320 -17.18 12.04 1.38
CA THR A 320 -15.72 11.79 1.39
C THR A 320 -15.27 11.13 2.69
N ASP A 321 -16.21 10.52 3.42
CA ASP A 321 -15.97 9.83 4.67
C ASP A 321 -16.57 8.42 4.64
N LEU A 322 -16.40 7.69 5.75
CA LEU A 322 -16.87 6.30 5.88
C LEU A 322 -18.39 6.13 5.82
N SER A 323 -19.18 7.20 5.81
CA SER A 323 -20.65 7.09 5.73
C SER A 323 -21.14 6.44 4.45
N ASN A 324 -20.33 6.47 3.39
CA ASN A 324 -20.60 5.80 2.12
C ASN A 324 -20.31 4.29 2.14
N LEU A 325 -19.65 3.79 3.18
CA LEU A 325 -19.31 2.37 3.28
C LEU A 325 -20.30 1.66 4.19
N GLN A 326 -20.85 0.55 3.70
CA GLN A 326 -21.63 -0.37 4.53
C GLN A 326 -20.67 -1.24 5.34
N LEU A 327 -20.83 -1.23 6.66
CA LEU A 327 -20.11 -2.12 7.54
C LEU A 327 -21.04 -2.74 8.56
N GLU A 328 -21.08 -4.06 8.58
CA GLU A 328 -21.72 -4.81 9.65
C GLU A 328 -20.75 -4.89 10.84
N ASP A 329 -21.00 -4.09 11.88
CA ASP A 329 -20.22 -4.12 13.13
C ASP A 329 -20.82 -5.13 14.12
N SER A 330 -20.93 -6.40 13.72
CA SER A 330 -21.43 -7.48 14.57
C SER A 330 -20.51 -7.79 15.76
N GLU A 331 -19.26 -7.36 15.68
CA GLU A 331 -18.20 -7.67 16.63
C GLU A 331 -17.83 -6.50 17.54
N ASN A 332 -18.51 -5.35 17.43
CA ASN A 332 -18.25 -4.17 18.24
C ASN A 332 -16.77 -3.71 18.19
N ILE A 333 -16.17 -3.66 17.00
CA ILE A 333 -14.73 -3.44 16.79
C ILE A 333 -14.30 -2.08 17.37
N CYS A 334 -15.16 -1.06 17.28
CA CYS A 334 -14.90 0.31 17.71
C CYS A 334 -15.86 0.82 18.80
N GLY A 335 -16.51 -0.06 19.58
CA GLY A 335 -17.50 0.42 20.56
C GLY A 335 -18.73 1.06 19.90
N GLY A 336 -19.01 0.73 18.63
CA GLY A 336 -20.11 1.28 17.84
C GLY A 336 -19.82 2.57 17.06
N ASP A 337 -18.63 3.18 17.20
CA ASP A 337 -18.24 4.39 16.42
C ASP A 337 -17.23 4.07 15.31
N VAL A 338 -17.60 3.16 14.41
CA VAL A 338 -16.76 2.78 13.26
C VAL A 338 -16.60 3.93 12.25
N LYS A 339 -17.46 4.95 12.31
CA LYS A 339 -17.45 6.07 11.37
C LYS A 339 -16.41 7.13 11.72
N ASN A 340 -15.96 7.17 12.97
CA ASN A 340 -15.01 8.16 13.47
C ASN A 340 -13.62 7.54 13.74
N LEU A 341 -12.92 7.19 12.66
CA LEU A 341 -11.56 6.64 12.72
C LEU A 341 -10.52 7.77 12.83
N ILE A 342 -10.46 8.40 14.00
CA ILE A 342 -9.51 9.47 14.34
C ILE A 342 -8.62 9.10 15.53
N PHE A 343 -7.48 9.79 15.65
CA PHE A 343 -6.56 9.71 16.79
C PHE A 343 -6.80 10.91 17.73
N PRO A 344 -7.65 10.78 18.76
CA PRO A 344 -8.04 11.92 19.60
C PRO A 344 -6.89 12.51 20.43
N ASP A 345 -5.88 11.68 20.75
CA ASP A 345 -4.74 12.05 21.60
C ASP A 345 -3.58 12.68 20.80
N LEU A 346 -3.78 12.95 19.49
CA LEU A 346 -2.75 13.51 18.61
C LEU A 346 -3.28 14.76 17.88
N ASP A 347 -2.65 15.91 18.09
CA ASP A 347 -2.96 17.12 17.33
C ASP A 347 -2.30 17.08 15.94
N VAL A 348 -3.11 16.84 14.93
CA VAL A 348 -2.68 16.72 13.52
C VAL A 348 -3.00 17.96 12.69
N SER A 349 -3.49 19.04 13.34
CA SER A 349 -4.02 20.23 12.67
C SER A 349 -3.01 20.92 11.76
N LYS A 350 -1.71 20.83 12.10
CA LYS A 350 -0.61 21.38 11.28
C LYS A 350 -0.71 20.91 9.83
N HIS A 351 -0.81 19.59 9.63
CA HIS A 351 -0.82 18.96 8.31
C HIS A 351 -2.21 18.91 7.69
N GLU A 352 -3.27 18.75 8.50
CA GLU A 352 -4.64 18.77 7.98
C GLU A 352 -5.03 20.12 7.35
N ASN A 353 -4.53 21.23 7.88
CA ASN A 353 -4.85 22.56 7.34
C ASN A 353 -4.17 22.87 6.00
N GLU A 354 -3.18 22.09 5.58
CA GLU A 354 -2.46 22.31 4.31
C GLU A 354 -3.28 21.88 3.10
N ILE A 355 -4.15 20.87 3.25
CA ILE A 355 -4.92 20.29 2.15
C ILE A 355 -6.33 19.89 2.57
N GLY A 356 -7.31 20.15 1.69
CA GLY A 356 -8.70 19.77 1.90
C GLY A 356 -8.96 18.28 1.63
N HIS A 357 -10.10 17.79 2.12
CA HIS A 357 -10.54 16.40 1.93
C HIS A 357 -11.82 16.26 1.10
N LYS A 358 -12.28 17.35 0.48
CA LYS A 358 -13.52 17.37 -0.32
C LYS A 358 -13.19 17.20 -1.79
N PHE A 359 -14.14 16.64 -2.54
CA PHE A 359 -14.06 16.62 -4.01
C PHE A 359 -13.88 18.03 -4.57
N LEU A 360 -13.07 18.13 -5.63
CA LEU A 360 -12.68 19.37 -6.27
C LEU A 360 -13.69 19.73 -7.36
N LEU A 361 -14.09 20.99 -7.42
CA LEU A 361 -15.10 21.48 -8.37
C LEU A 361 -14.54 22.53 -9.33
N THR A 362 -13.56 23.30 -8.89
CA THR A 362 -13.02 24.43 -9.64
C THR A 362 -11.53 24.29 -9.90
N TYR A 363 -11.03 25.08 -10.85
CA TYR A 363 -9.59 25.24 -11.08
C TYR A 363 -8.83 25.67 -9.81
N GLN A 364 -9.42 26.54 -8.99
CA GLN A 364 -8.76 27.02 -7.79
C GLN A 364 -8.58 25.91 -6.76
N ASP A 365 -9.62 25.09 -6.54
CA ASP A 365 -9.54 23.92 -5.65
C ASP A 365 -8.45 22.95 -6.14
N ALA A 366 -8.47 22.65 -7.45
CA ALA A 366 -7.48 21.77 -8.09
C ALA A 366 -6.06 22.33 -8.00
N ARG A 367 -5.89 23.65 -8.12
CA ARG A 367 -4.59 24.32 -8.02
C ARG A 367 -4.01 24.21 -6.61
N GLU A 368 -4.82 24.35 -5.57
CA GLU A 368 -4.36 24.23 -4.18
C GLU A 368 -3.86 22.81 -3.87
N VAL A 369 -4.62 21.79 -4.29
CA VAL A 369 -4.19 20.38 -4.18
C VAL A 369 -2.95 20.11 -5.03
N PHE A 370 -2.89 20.63 -6.25
CA PHE A 370 -1.74 20.46 -7.13
C PHE A 370 -0.46 21.05 -6.52
N LEU A 371 -0.53 22.25 -5.93
CA LEU A 371 0.65 22.87 -5.30
C LEU A 371 1.15 22.06 -4.11
N ASN A 372 0.25 21.54 -3.28
CA ASN A 372 0.60 20.61 -2.21
C ASN A 372 1.26 19.34 -2.77
N CYS A 373 0.70 18.75 -3.83
CA CYS A 373 1.31 17.61 -4.52
C CYS A 373 2.75 17.90 -4.96
N GLN A 374 3.02 19.08 -5.53
CA GLN A 374 4.38 19.48 -5.91
C GLN A 374 5.33 19.54 -4.70
N THR A 375 4.88 20.09 -3.57
CA THR A 375 5.67 20.14 -2.33
C THR A 375 6.10 18.74 -1.90
N TRP A 376 5.15 17.80 -1.84
CA TRP A 376 5.42 16.43 -1.42
C TRP A 376 6.24 15.64 -2.42
N LEU A 377 6.01 15.82 -3.72
CA LEU A 377 6.84 15.23 -4.77
C LEU A 377 8.28 15.73 -4.71
N ASN A 378 8.50 17.01 -4.42
CA ASN A 378 9.85 17.56 -4.26
C ASN A 378 10.53 16.98 -3.02
N LYS A 379 9.83 16.90 -1.89
CA LYS A 379 10.35 16.26 -0.67
C LYS A 379 10.76 14.80 -0.93
N ALA A 380 9.93 14.01 -1.62
CA ALA A 380 10.29 12.64 -1.96
C ALA A 380 11.54 12.57 -2.87
N LYS A 381 11.66 13.47 -3.86
CA LYS A 381 12.81 13.53 -4.78
C LYS A 381 14.13 13.94 -4.14
N GLU A 382 14.12 14.50 -2.92
CA GLU A 382 15.36 14.78 -2.19
C GLU A 382 16.10 13.49 -1.82
N TYR A 383 15.33 12.43 -1.53
CA TYR A 383 15.83 11.09 -1.20
C TYR A 383 15.89 10.17 -2.43
N TYR A 384 14.78 10.01 -3.17
CA TYR A 384 14.76 9.18 -4.38
C TYR A 384 15.39 9.94 -5.54
N ARG A 385 16.65 9.62 -5.86
CA ARG A 385 17.41 10.29 -6.91
C ARG A 385 17.63 9.38 -8.11
N PRO A 386 17.81 9.94 -9.33
CA PRO A 386 18.00 9.14 -10.55
C PRO A 386 19.25 8.24 -10.53
N ASP A 387 20.28 8.61 -9.75
CA ASP A 387 21.55 7.90 -9.65
C ASP A 387 21.57 6.77 -8.60
N THR A 388 20.62 6.77 -7.67
CA THR A 388 20.56 5.79 -6.56
C THR A 388 19.32 4.91 -6.64
N LEU A 389 18.14 5.53 -6.77
CA LEU A 389 16.82 4.89 -6.73
C LEU A 389 16.03 5.26 -7.99
N ALA A 390 16.60 4.92 -9.16
CA ALA A 390 16.11 5.34 -10.46
C ALA A 390 14.64 4.96 -10.73
N SER A 391 14.23 3.73 -10.38
CA SER A 391 12.85 3.26 -10.59
C SER A 391 11.84 4.10 -9.80
N ASP A 392 12.12 4.38 -8.53
CA ASP A 392 11.27 5.22 -7.69
C ASP A 392 11.24 6.66 -8.20
N TYR A 393 12.40 7.20 -8.59
CA TYR A 393 12.48 8.55 -9.17
C TYR A 393 11.65 8.69 -10.45
N ILE A 394 11.71 7.70 -11.35
CA ILE A 394 10.89 7.65 -12.57
C ILE A 394 9.40 7.73 -12.21
N GLN A 395 8.95 6.96 -11.23
CA GLN A 395 7.55 6.98 -10.78
C GLN A 395 7.14 8.35 -10.22
N LEU A 396 8.00 9.02 -9.45
CA LEU A 396 7.74 10.39 -8.96
C LEU A 396 7.64 11.42 -10.09
N VAL A 397 8.32 11.18 -11.20
CA VAL A 397 8.22 12.03 -12.39
C VAL A 397 6.94 11.76 -13.16
N GLN A 398 6.50 10.50 -13.25
CA GLN A 398 5.19 10.14 -13.81
C GLN A 398 4.05 10.73 -12.99
N ASP A 399 4.10 10.61 -11.66
CA ASP A 399 3.14 11.22 -10.73
C ASP A 399 3.07 12.74 -10.90
N ASN A 400 4.21 13.38 -11.13
CA ASN A 400 4.25 14.81 -11.42
C ASN A 400 3.52 15.15 -12.73
N SER A 401 3.79 14.39 -13.80
CA SER A 401 3.09 14.56 -15.08
C SER A 401 1.58 14.35 -14.93
N GLU A 402 1.17 13.33 -14.16
CA GLU A 402 -0.23 13.01 -13.90
C GLU A 402 -0.94 14.14 -13.13
N ALA A 403 -0.29 14.72 -12.11
CA ALA A 403 -0.83 15.86 -11.38
C ALA A 403 -1.10 17.07 -12.31
N TYR A 404 -0.21 17.35 -13.26
CA TYR A 404 -0.45 18.38 -14.28
C TYR A 404 -1.61 18.00 -15.22
N SER A 405 -1.77 16.71 -15.55
CA SER A 405 -2.87 16.22 -16.37
C SER A 405 -4.22 16.52 -15.72
N PHE A 406 -4.34 16.24 -14.42
CA PHE A 406 -5.55 16.55 -13.67
C PHE A 406 -5.76 18.04 -13.49
N LEU A 407 -4.71 18.83 -13.23
CA LEU A 407 -4.85 20.29 -13.16
C LEU A 407 -5.38 20.87 -14.47
N ALA A 408 -4.88 20.37 -15.60
CA ALA A 408 -5.29 20.80 -16.93
C ALA A 408 -6.76 20.49 -17.25
N PHE A 409 -7.37 19.49 -16.60
CA PHE A 409 -8.79 19.17 -16.76
C PHE A 409 -9.69 20.30 -16.23
N PHE A 410 -9.34 20.93 -15.11
CA PHE A 410 -10.12 22.01 -14.51
C PHE A 410 -9.87 23.38 -15.16
N GLU A 411 -8.89 23.49 -16.07
CA GLU A 411 -8.52 24.76 -16.71
C GLU A 411 -9.34 25.01 -17.98
N GLU A 412 -10.18 26.04 -17.94
CA GLU A 412 -11.01 26.45 -19.07
C GLU A 412 -10.21 27.19 -20.15
N ASP A 413 -9.15 27.92 -19.78
CA ASP A 413 -8.33 28.65 -20.76
C ASP A 413 -7.46 27.69 -21.58
N ASP A 414 -7.81 27.54 -22.86
CA ASP A 414 -7.09 26.72 -23.85
C ASP A 414 -5.57 27.03 -23.88
N GLY A 415 -5.17 28.29 -23.66
CA GLY A 415 -3.78 28.73 -23.65
C GLY A 415 -2.99 28.21 -22.44
N ARG A 416 -3.56 28.33 -21.24
CA ARG A 416 -2.99 27.80 -19.99
C ARG A 416 -2.98 26.28 -19.99
N ARG A 417 -4.06 25.64 -20.46
CA ARG A 417 -4.13 24.18 -20.62
C ARG A 417 -2.99 23.67 -21.50
N ALA A 418 -2.76 24.30 -22.66
CA ALA A 418 -1.65 23.95 -23.54
C ALA A 418 -0.26 24.16 -22.89
N LYS A 419 -0.10 25.15 -22.01
CA LYS A 419 1.15 25.37 -21.25
C LYS A 419 1.39 24.29 -20.20
N MET A 420 0.35 23.85 -19.49
CA MET A 420 0.44 22.73 -18.53
C MET A 420 0.84 21.44 -19.25
N GLN A 421 0.21 21.15 -20.38
CA GLN A 421 0.57 20.02 -21.23
C GLN A 421 2.01 20.13 -21.77
N LYS A 422 2.44 21.34 -22.15
CA LYS A 422 3.83 21.57 -22.57
C LYS A 422 4.83 21.30 -21.43
N ARG A 423 4.49 21.65 -20.19
CA ARG A 423 5.31 21.37 -19.01
C ARG A 423 5.46 19.87 -18.78
N ARG A 424 4.40 19.08 -18.97
CA ARG A 424 4.46 17.61 -18.94
C ARG A 424 5.41 17.05 -19.98
N ILE A 425 5.35 17.56 -21.22
CA ILE A 425 6.29 17.16 -22.28
C ILE A 425 7.74 17.41 -21.84
N ASP A 426 8.05 18.59 -21.29
CA ASP A 426 9.43 18.90 -20.85
C ASP A 426 9.90 17.92 -19.78
N ILE A 427 9.05 17.67 -18.77
CA ILE A 427 9.36 16.75 -17.67
C ILE A 427 9.65 15.33 -18.17
N ILE A 428 8.82 14.80 -19.08
CA ILE A 428 8.98 13.43 -19.60
C ILE A 428 10.16 13.34 -20.57
N GLU A 429 10.31 14.31 -21.47
CA GLU A 429 11.42 14.31 -22.43
C GLU A 429 12.78 14.46 -21.74
N ASP A 430 12.86 15.21 -20.64
CA ASP A 430 14.08 15.32 -19.84
C ASP A 430 14.39 13.99 -19.14
N LEU A 431 13.41 13.33 -18.54
CA LEU A 431 13.60 12.01 -17.95
C LEU A 431 14.08 10.97 -18.97
N LEU A 432 13.48 10.93 -20.17
CA LEU A 432 13.86 10.01 -21.24
C LEU A 432 15.30 10.20 -21.74
N LYS A 433 15.94 11.35 -21.48
CA LYS A 433 17.37 11.59 -21.77
C LYS A 433 18.28 11.02 -20.67
N GLU A 434 17.77 10.90 -19.45
CA GLU A 434 18.53 10.44 -18.29
C GLU A 434 18.47 8.92 -18.11
N ILE A 435 17.38 8.28 -18.53
CA ILE A 435 17.17 6.84 -18.31
C ILE A 435 17.61 5.98 -19.49
N ASN A 436 18.13 4.78 -19.20
CA ASN A 436 18.55 3.82 -20.22
C ASN A 436 17.35 2.94 -20.67
N PRO A 437 16.93 3.00 -21.95
CA PRO A 437 15.78 2.24 -22.44
C PRO A 437 15.95 0.72 -22.41
N THR A 438 17.17 0.19 -22.29
CA THR A 438 17.40 -1.25 -22.15
C THR A 438 17.04 -1.76 -20.76
N TYR A 439 17.38 -1.00 -19.71
CA TYR A 439 17.10 -1.40 -18.32
C TYR A 439 15.71 -0.99 -17.85
N TYR A 440 15.18 0.12 -18.38
CA TYR A 440 13.91 0.71 -17.97
C TYR A 440 12.85 0.69 -19.08
N LEU A 441 12.88 -0.34 -19.95
CA LEU A 441 12.04 -0.42 -21.15
C LEU A 441 10.55 -0.22 -20.85
N HIS A 442 10.05 -0.86 -19.79
CA HIS A 442 8.64 -0.74 -19.37
C HIS A 442 8.25 0.71 -19.05
N TYR A 443 9.12 1.46 -18.36
CA TYR A 443 8.88 2.88 -18.10
C TYR A 443 8.97 3.69 -19.38
N CYS A 444 9.97 3.44 -20.24
CA CYS A 444 10.08 4.12 -21.53
C CYS A 444 8.82 3.93 -22.39
N GLN A 445 8.26 2.73 -22.40
CA GLN A 445 7.00 2.42 -23.08
C GLN A 445 5.85 3.29 -22.57
N GLN A 446 5.66 3.36 -21.25
CA GLN A 446 4.63 4.22 -20.65
C GLN A 446 4.84 5.69 -21.01
N LEU A 447 6.07 6.19 -20.92
CA LEU A 447 6.42 7.59 -21.20
C LEU A 447 6.23 7.96 -22.69
N TRP A 448 6.61 7.08 -23.62
CA TRP A 448 6.38 7.30 -25.05
C TRP A 448 4.88 7.31 -25.39
N HIS A 449 4.12 6.38 -24.83
CA HIS A 449 2.67 6.37 -25.01
C HIS A 449 2.05 7.67 -24.46
N GLU A 450 2.45 8.09 -23.25
CA GLU A 450 1.97 9.32 -22.62
C GLU A 450 2.32 10.57 -23.45
N LEU A 451 3.56 10.68 -23.95
CA LEU A 451 3.95 11.78 -24.87
C LEU A 451 3.08 11.79 -26.12
N GLY A 452 2.79 10.62 -26.70
CA GLY A 452 1.88 10.48 -27.84
C GLY A 452 0.51 11.12 -27.57
N VAL A 453 -0.05 10.88 -26.37
CA VAL A 453 -1.30 11.48 -25.91
C VAL A 453 -1.16 12.99 -25.72
N ILE A 454 -0.17 13.45 -24.95
CA ILE A 454 0.00 14.87 -24.60
C ILE A 454 0.19 15.74 -25.84
N TYR A 455 1.04 15.31 -26.79
CA TYR A 455 1.22 16.01 -28.06
C TYR A 455 -0.09 16.10 -28.84
N SER A 456 -0.93 15.05 -28.80
CA SER A 456 -2.23 15.05 -29.46
C SER A 456 -3.26 15.96 -28.78
N GLU A 457 -3.20 16.11 -27.45
CA GLU A 457 -4.08 17.04 -26.72
C GLU A 457 -3.76 18.50 -27.07
N ILE A 458 -2.47 18.86 -27.12
CA ILE A 458 -2.07 20.22 -27.55
C ILE A 458 -2.46 20.44 -29.02
N LEU A 459 -2.32 19.42 -29.87
CA LEU A 459 -2.76 19.47 -31.26
C LEU A 459 -4.25 19.80 -31.36
N ASP A 460 -5.10 19.12 -30.61
CA ASP A 460 -6.55 19.33 -30.62
C ASP A 460 -6.91 20.75 -30.17
N ILE A 461 -6.25 21.28 -29.12
CA ILE A 461 -6.39 22.68 -28.69
C ILE A 461 -6.05 23.66 -29.83
N LYS A 462 -4.94 23.42 -30.56
CA LYS A 462 -4.52 24.30 -31.66
C LYS A 462 -5.45 24.20 -32.86
N LEU A 463 -5.96 23.02 -33.19
CA LEU A 463 -6.94 22.84 -34.27
C LEU A 463 -8.26 23.54 -33.94
N ASP A 464 -8.73 23.46 -32.70
CA ASP A 464 -9.95 24.15 -32.28
C ASP A 464 -9.78 25.68 -32.27
N SER A 465 -8.60 26.18 -31.90
CA SER A 465 -8.26 27.60 -32.06
C SER A 465 -8.35 28.07 -33.52
N VAL A 466 -7.95 27.23 -34.50
CA VAL A 466 -8.12 27.54 -35.93
C VAL A 466 -9.59 27.58 -36.32
N LYS A 467 -10.41 26.63 -35.85
CA LYS A 467 -11.84 26.59 -36.14
C LYS A 467 -12.59 27.81 -35.58
N LYS A 468 -12.17 28.32 -34.42
CA LYS A 468 -12.74 29.50 -33.76
C LYS A 468 -12.30 30.83 -34.41
N SER A 469 -11.18 30.85 -35.12
CA SER A 469 -10.68 32.08 -35.76
C SER A 469 -11.37 32.37 -37.10
N GLU A 470 -11.88 33.57 -37.32
CA GLU A 470 -12.56 33.99 -38.57
C GLU A 470 -11.60 34.29 -39.73
N GLY A 471 -10.30 34.03 -39.57
CA GLY A 471 -9.25 34.32 -40.56
C GLY A 471 -8.57 33.06 -41.09
N LYS A 472 -7.84 33.21 -42.20
CA LYS A 472 -6.96 32.13 -42.68
C LYS A 472 -5.87 31.85 -41.62
N PRO A 473 -5.62 30.59 -41.25
CA PRO A 473 -4.59 30.26 -40.27
C PRO A 473 -3.21 30.72 -40.74
N THR A 474 -2.44 31.28 -39.80
CA THR A 474 -1.10 31.79 -40.11
C THR A 474 -0.14 30.65 -40.46
N PRO A 475 0.87 30.87 -41.32
CA PRO A 475 1.87 29.84 -41.64
C PRO A 475 2.58 29.29 -40.40
N HIS A 476 2.81 30.13 -39.39
CA HIS A 476 3.40 29.72 -38.12
C HIS A 476 2.52 28.71 -37.37
N LEU A 477 1.21 28.97 -37.30
CA LEU A 477 0.26 28.07 -36.66
C LEU A 477 0.15 26.73 -37.41
N LEU A 478 0.13 26.75 -38.74
CA LEU A 478 0.13 25.55 -39.57
C LEU A 478 1.39 24.69 -39.34
N LYS A 479 2.57 25.33 -39.30
CA LYS A 479 3.83 24.65 -38.97
C LYS A 479 3.78 24.02 -37.58
N LYS A 480 3.21 24.72 -36.60
CA LYS A 480 3.06 24.20 -35.24
C LYS A 480 2.13 22.99 -35.18
N ILE A 481 1.00 23.02 -35.89
CA ILE A 481 0.05 21.90 -35.98
C ILE A 481 0.74 20.66 -36.54
N ASN A 482 1.45 20.78 -37.68
CA ASN A 482 2.17 19.65 -38.27
C ASN A 482 3.26 19.10 -37.35
N MET A 483 4.03 19.97 -36.69
CA MET A 483 5.05 19.57 -35.71
C MET A 483 4.44 18.78 -34.53
N LEU A 484 3.25 19.18 -34.04
CA LEU A 484 2.56 18.45 -32.97
C LEU A 484 2.06 17.08 -33.46
N CYS A 485 1.52 17.00 -34.69
CA CYS A 485 1.15 15.72 -35.31
C CYS A 485 2.36 14.79 -35.43
N GLU A 486 3.47 15.28 -35.98
CA GLU A 486 4.70 14.52 -36.16
C GLU A 486 5.24 13.99 -34.83
N LYS A 487 5.28 14.84 -33.80
CA LYS A 487 5.76 14.44 -32.47
C LYS A 487 4.86 13.42 -31.78
N SER A 488 3.53 13.55 -31.94
CA SER A 488 2.60 12.55 -31.43
C SER A 488 2.81 11.19 -32.13
N ILE A 489 2.91 11.20 -33.46
CA ILE A 489 3.14 9.99 -34.26
C ILE A 489 4.49 9.34 -33.90
N GLU A 490 5.57 10.12 -33.84
CA GLU A 490 6.92 9.64 -33.53
C GLU A 490 6.96 8.90 -32.18
N ASN A 491 6.29 9.44 -31.15
CA ASN A 491 6.27 8.81 -29.84
C ASN A 491 5.44 7.52 -29.83
N TYR A 492 4.28 7.48 -30.49
CA TYR A 492 3.54 6.22 -30.65
C TYR A 492 4.30 5.19 -31.49
N GLU A 493 5.06 5.62 -32.51
CA GLU A 493 5.91 4.72 -33.29
C GLU A 493 7.04 4.13 -32.45
N ARG A 494 7.72 4.94 -31.61
CA ARG A 494 8.72 4.43 -30.64
C ARG A 494 8.11 3.43 -29.67
N PHE A 495 6.92 3.73 -29.16
CA PHE A 495 6.16 2.81 -28.31
C PHE A 495 5.89 1.47 -29.01
N ILE A 496 5.33 1.49 -30.23
CA ILE A 496 5.05 0.27 -31.00
C ILE A 496 6.34 -0.48 -31.36
N GLU A 497 7.40 0.24 -31.73
CA GLU A 497 8.69 -0.37 -32.10
C GLU A 497 9.28 -1.18 -30.94
N SER A 498 9.06 -0.75 -29.70
CA SER A 498 9.54 -1.46 -28.52
C SER A 498 8.92 -2.85 -28.31
N PHE A 499 7.81 -3.16 -28.97
CA PHE A 499 7.17 -4.48 -28.91
C PHE A 499 7.58 -5.39 -30.07
N LYS A 500 8.32 -4.89 -31.06
CA LYS A 500 8.72 -5.69 -32.22
C LYS A 500 9.90 -6.58 -31.88
N ASP A 501 9.94 -7.73 -32.54
CA ASP A 501 11.08 -8.63 -32.49
C ASP A 501 12.30 -8.08 -33.26
N LYS A 502 13.39 -8.85 -33.29
CA LYS A 502 14.62 -8.49 -34.03
C LYS A 502 14.42 -8.34 -35.54
N ASN A 503 13.31 -8.84 -36.08
CA ASN A 503 12.95 -8.73 -37.49
C ASN A 503 12.00 -7.56 -37.75
N GLY A 504 11.66 -6.76 -36.73
CA GLY A 504 10.73 -5.65 -36.83
C GLY A 504 9.26 -6.09 -36.90
N ILE A 505 8.94 -7.31 -36.44
CA ILE A 505 7.60 -7.89 -36.51
C ILE A 505 6.98 -7.87 -35.12
N LEU A 506 5.74 -7.39 -35.02
CA LEU A 506 4.97 -7.48 -33.79
C LEU A 506 4.62 -8.94 -33.46
N PRO A 507 4.60 -9.33 -32.18
CA PRO A 507 4.26 -10.69 -31.78
C PRO A 507 2.85 -11.05 -32.27
N LEU A 508 2.70 -12.30 -32.74
CA LEU A 508 1.41 -12.84 -33.23
C LEU A 508 0.31 -12.78 -32.16
N ARG A 509 0.70 -12.92 -30.89
CA ARG A 509 -0.19 -12.80 -29.73
C ARG A 509 0.48 -11.86 -28.73
N MET A 510 -0.22 -10.80 -28.38
CA MET A 510 0.19 -9.88 -27.32
C MET A 510 -0.43 -10.33 -25.99
N GLU A 511 0.24 -10.01 -24.89
CA GLU A 511 -0.36 -10.13 -23.56
C GLU A 511 -1.53 -9.17 -23.45
N GLU A 512 -2.57 -9.57 -22.70
CA GLU A 512 -3.85 -8.87 -22.64
C GLU A 512 -3.70 -7.40 -22.22
N GLU A 513 -2.77 -7.11 -21.31
CA GLU A 513 -2.47 -5.77 -20.84
C GLU A 513 -1.93 -4.82 -21.92
N PHE A 514 -1.25 -5.35 -22.95
CA PHE A 514 -0.65 -4.55 -24.03
C PHE A 514 -1.57 -4.38 -25.24
N VAL A 515 -2.62 -5.18 -25.38
CA VAL A 515 -3.54 -5.13 -26.53
C VAL A 515 -4.14 -3.73 -26.68
N ARG A 516 -4.75 -3.19 -25.62
CA ARG A 516 -5.40 -1.87 -25.67
C ARG A 516 -4.40 -0.74 -25.97
N PRO A 517 -3.29 -0.59 -25.23
CA PRO A 517 -2.28 0.44 -25.53
C PRO A 517 -1.75 0.40 -26.97
N VAL A 518 -1.42 -0.78 -27.50
CA VAL A 518 -0.86 -0.94 -28.85
C VAL A 518 -1.91 -0.64 -29.93
N VAL A 519 -3.13 -1.16 -29.78
CA VAL A 519 -4.23 -0.90 -30.71
C VAL A 519 -4.59 0.60 -30.73
N CYS A 520 -4.68 1.22 -29.55
CA CYS A 520 -4.92 2.66 -29.44
C CYS A 520 -3.79 3.47 -30.11
N ALA A 521 -2.52 3.11 -29.91
CA ALA A 521 -1.39 3.79 -30.53
C ALA A 521 -1.49 3.77 -32.07
N PHE A 522 -1.79 2.62 -32.69
CA PHE A 522 -2.02 2.56 -34.14
C PHE A 522 -3.22 3.42 -34.58
N ALA A 523 -4.34 3.35 -33.87
CA ALA A 523 -5.50 4.18 -34.19
C ALA A 523 -5.18 5.69 -34.08
N PHE A 524 -4.41 6.10 -33.08
CA PHE A 524 -3.99 7.49 -32.91
C PHE A 524 -2.99 7.94 -33.99
N ILE A 525 -2.04 7.09 -34.40
CA ILE A 525 -1.17 7.38 -35.56
C ILE A 525 -2.03 7.60 -36.81
N GLY A 526 -3.04 6.76 -37.03
CA GLY A 526 -3.98 6.90 -38.14
C GLY A 526 -4.73 8.24 -38.10
N ARG A 527 -5.33 8.54 -36.96
CA ARG A 527 -6.09 9.79 -36.73
C ARG A 527 -5.21 11.02 -36.90
N ASN A 528 -4.02 11.04 -36.31
CA ASN A 528 -3.13 12.19 -36.35
C ASN A 528 -2.46 12.36 -37.72
N SER A 529 -2.24 11.27 -38.46
CA SER A 529 -1.79 11.34 -39.86
C SER A 529 -2.78 12.11 -40.73
N MET A 530 -4.08 11.92 -40.52
CA MET A 530 -5.15 12.62 -41.25
C MET A 530 -5.33 14.08 -40.85
N LYS A 531 -4.85 14.48 -39.66
CA LYS A 531 -4.88 15.88 -39.19
C LYS A 531 -3.75 16.74 -39.75
N ARG A 532 -2.71 16.14 -40.35
CA ARG A 532 -1.59 16.89 -40.94
C ARG A 532 -2.04 17.71 -42.15
N ILE A 533 -1.63 18.97 -42.17
CA ILE A 533 -2.01 19.94 -43.20
C ILE A 533 -0.88 20.02 -44.23
N ALA A 534 -1.16 19.63 -45.47
CA ALA A 534 -0.24 19.75 -46.59
C ALA A 534 -0.93 20.40 -47.78
N LEU A 535 -0.23 21.28 -48.52
CA LEU A 535 -0.74 21.90 -49.74
C LEU A 535 -0.44 21.04 -50.97
N ASP A 536 0.69 20.35 -50.97
CA ASP A 536 1.11 19.51 -52.08
C ASP A 536 0.42 18.14 -52.01
N LYS A 537 -0.05 17.67 -53.18
CA LYS A 537 -0.84 16.43 -53.25
C LYS A 537 -0.02 15.18 -52.94
N HIS A 538 1.29 15.19 -53.21
CA HIS A 538 2.18 14.08 -52.89
C HIS A 538 2.28 13.83 -51.38
N THR A 539 2.44 14.89 -50.58
CA THR A 539 2.48 14.81 -49.11
C THR A 539 1.09 14.51 -48.55
N GLN A 540 0.01 15.06 -49.14
CA GLN A 540 -1.34 14.63 -48.77
C GLN A 540 -1.54 13.12 -48.98
N LEU A 541 -1.07 12.58 -50.11
CA LEU A 541 -1.15 11.16 -50.42
C LEU A 541 -0.36 10.33 -49.40
N SER A 542 0.86 10.73 -49.03
CA SER A 542 1.68 10.01 -48.03
C SER A 542 1.00 9.98 -46.66
N HIS A 543 0.36 11.07 -46.25
CA HIS A 543 -0.40 11.14 -45.00
C HIS A 543 -1.59 10.18 -45.00
N VAL A 544 -2.35 10.13 -46.10
CA VAL A 544 -3.50 9.23 -46.24
C VAL A 544 -3.05 7.76 -46.28
N LYS A 545 -1.95 7.45 -46.97
CA LYS A 545 -1.36 6.09 -46.99
C LYS A 545 -0.95 5.64 -45.59
N LYS A 546 -0.22 6.48 -44.84
CA LYS A 546 0.16 6.19 -43.46
C LYS A 546 -1.06 5.96 -42.56
N SER A 547 -2.13 6.75 -42.75
CA SER A 547 -3.38 6.55 -42.02
C SER A 547 -4.03 5.22 -42.34
N TYR A 548 -4.07 4.83 -43.60
CA TYR A 548 -4.61 3.54 -44.02
C TYR A 548 -3.83 2.38 -43.42
N GLU A 549 -2.49 2.40 -43.53
CA GLU A 549 -1.62 1.36 -42.97
C GLU A 549 -1.83 1.19 -41.46
N SER A 550 -1.99 2.30 -40.73
CA SER A 550 -2.17 2.26 -39.28
C SER A 550 -3.53 1.67 -38.87
N TYR A 551 -4.62 2.04 -39.56
CA TYR A 551 -5.93 1.43 -39.31
C TYR A 551 -5.99 -0.03 -39.78
N GLN A 552 -5.29 -0.37 -40.87
CA GLN A 552 -5.15 -1.75 -41.32
C GLN A 552 -4.44 -2.60 -40.26
N ALA A 553 -3.39 -2.08 -39.61
CA ALA A 553 -2.73 -2.78 -38.52
C ALA A 553 -3.68 -3.10 -37.35
N VAL A 554 -4.57 -2.17 -36.97
CA VAL A 554 -5.62 -2.44 -35.96
C VAL A 554 -6.53 -3.58 -36.39
N VAL A 555 -7.00 -3.54 -37.65
CA VAL A 555 -7.85 -4.59 -38.22
C VAL A 555 -7.14 -5.94 -38.25
N ASP A 556 -5.86 -5.96 -38.61
CA ASP A 556 -5.05 -7.18 -38.67
C ASP A 556 -4.82 -7.79 -37.29
N ILE A 557 -4.58 -6.96 -36.26
CA ILE A 557 -4.43 -7.42 -34.88
C ILE A 557 -5.75 -8.02 -34.38
N CYS A 558 -6.86 -7.28 -34.50
CA CYS A 558 -8.14 -7.71 -33.97
C CYS A 558 -8.75 -8.88 -34.76
N SER A 559 -8.52 -8.98 -36.06
CA SER A 559 -9.04 -10.11 -36.86
C SER A 559 -8.34 -11.44 -36.57
N LYS A 560 -7.09 -11.40 -36.09
CA LYS A 560 -6.30 -12.60 -35.76
C LYS A 560 -6.60 -13.16 -34.37
N ASP A 561 -7.16 -12.35 -33.46
CA ASP A 561 -7.51 -12.79 -32.11
C ASP A 561 -8.91 -12.29 -31.67
N LYS A 562 -9.80 -13.24 -31.37
CA LYS A 562 -11.18 -12.95 -30.95
C LYS A 562 -11.25 -12.20 -29.63
N ASN A 563 -10.32 -12.45 -28.71
CA ASN A 563 -10.31 -11.75 -27.43
C ASN A 563 -9.94 -10.27 -27.62
N SER A 564 -8.89 -10.00 -28.40
CA SER A 564 -8.51 -8.65 -28.82
C SER A 564 -9.66 -7.90 -29.52
N ALA A 565 -10.37 -8.56 -30.45
CA ALA A 565 -11.53 -7.97 -31.12
C ALA A 565 -12.66 -7.62 -30.15
N LYS A 566 -12.90 -8.46 -29.13
CA LYS A 566 -13.92 -8.20 -28.11
C LYS A 566 -13.51 -7.03 -27.21
N MET A 567 -12.24 -6.99 -26.79
CA MET A 567 -11.67 -5.95 -25.93
C MET A 567 -11.68 -4.56 -26.59
N MET A 568 -11.42 -4.52 -27.90
CA MET A 568 -11.26 -3.30 -28.71
C MET A 568 -12.41 -3.12 -29.71
N SER A 569 -13.63 -3.53 -29.36
CA SER A 569 -14.77 -3.60 -30.29
C SER A 569 -15.07 -2.25 -30.98
N THR A 570 -14.97 -1.15 -30.24
CA THR A 570 -15.23 0.21 -30.74
C THR A 570 -14.15 0.64 -31.74
N GLU A 571 -12.89 0.59 -31.32
CA GLU A 571 -11.74 0.95 -32.17
C GLU A 571 -11.66 0.05 -33.40
N TYR A 572 -11.91 -1.24 -33.24
CA TYR A 572 -11.89 -2.21 -34.32
C TYR A 572 -12.96 -1.91 -35.37
N SER A 573 -14.21 -1.68 -34.95
CA SER A 573 -15.31 -1.34 -35.86
C SER A 573 -15.02 -0.06 -36.66
N LEU A 574 -14.57 1.00 -35.97
CA LEU A 574 -14.22 2.27 -36.62
C LEU A 574 -13.06 2.11 -37.61
N CYS A 575 -12.01 1.37 -37.25
CA CYS A 575 -10.88 1.13 -38.14
C CYS A 575 -11.28 0.29 -39.36
N GLN A 576 -12.19 -0.68 -39.23
CA GLN A 576 -12.72 -1.44 -40.37
C GLN A 576 -13.43 -0.56 -41.38
N GLU A 577 -14.21 0.42 -40.93
CA GLU A 577 -14.86 1.39 -41.82
C GLU A 577 -13.82 2.27 -42.52
N MET A 578 -12.83 2.78 -41.79
CA MET A 578 -11.76 3.60 -42.35
C MET A 578 -10.95 2.86 -43.42
N VAL A 579 -10.63 1.58 -43.20
CA VAL A 579 -9.93 0.72 -44.16
C VAL A 579 -10.73 0.52 -45.45
N LYS A 580 -12.07 0.53 -45.41
CA LYS A 580 -12.91 0.47 -46.61
C LYS A 580 -12.92 1.79 -47.39
N ILE A 581 -12.87 2.92 -46.69
CA ILE A 581 -13.04 4.27 -47.28
C ILE A 581 -11.72 4.83 -47.83
N LEU A 582 -10.63 4.72 -47.07
CA LEU A 582 -9.35 5.38 -47.41
C LEU A 582 -8.74 4.94 -48.76
N PRO A 583 -8.85 3.68 -49.22
CA PRO A 583 -8.38 3.30 -50.56
C PRO A 583 -9.01 4.11 -51.70
N ILE A 584 -10.28 4.52 -51.55
CA ILE A 584 -10.96 5.36 -52.54
C ILE A 584 -10.31 6.76 -52.58
N LYS A 585 -10.01 7.33 -51.40
CA LYS A 585 -9.33 8.62 -51.28
C LYS A 585 -7.90 8.57 -51.83
N ILE A 586 -7.18 7.47 -51.58
CA ILE A 586 -5.83 7.22 -52.13
C ILE A 586 -5.87 7.24 -53.66
N LYS A 587 -6.76 6.44 -54.28
CA LYS A 587 -6.90 6.39 -55.75
C LYS A 587 -7.25 7.75 -56.35
N LYS A 588 -8.13 8.51 -55.68
CA LYS A 588 -8.49 9.86 -56.11
C LYS A 588 -7.28 10.80 -56.12
N LEU A 589 -6.50 10.83 -55.04
CA LEU A 589 -5.28 11.65 -54.95
C LEU A 589 -4.22 11.23 -55.97
N GLU A 590 -4.05 9.92 -56.20
CA GLU A 590 -3.15 9.40 -57.23
C GLU A 590 -3.55 9.86 -58.64
N ALA A 591 -4.83 9.76 -58.98
CA ALA A 591 -5.34 10.26 -60.27
C ALA A 591 -5.15 11.78 -60.41
N GLU A 592 -5.38 12.53 -59.33
CA GLU A 592 -5.19 13.98 -59.31
C GLU A 592 -3.72 14.42 -59.45
N ILE A 593 -2.78 13.63 -58.95
CA ILE A 593 -1.34 13.85 -59.12
C ILE A 593 -0.95 13.58 -60.58
N VAL A 594 -1.42 12.47 -61.14
CA VAL A 594 -1.15 12.11 -62.54
C VAL A 594 -1.72 13.17 -63.50
N ALA A 595 -2.88 13.74 -63.20
CA ALA A 595 -3.48 14.81 -64.00
C ALA A 595 -2.77 16.18 -63.88
N GLN A 596 -1.91 16.36 -62.88
CA GLN A 596 -1.10 17.56 -62.66
C GLN A 596 0.35 17.41 -63.14
N SER A 597 0.75 16.18 -63.49
CA SER A 597 2.03 15.81 -64.09
C SER A 597 1.95 15.93 -65.60
#